data_AF-A0A662IQN4-F1
#
_entry.id   AF-A0A662IQN4-F1
#
_cell.length_a   1.000
_cell.length_b   1.000
_cell.length_c   1.000
_cell.angle_alpha   90.00
_cell.angle_beta   90.00
_cell.angle_gamma   90.00
#
_symmetry.space_group_name_H-M   'P 1'
#
loop_
_entity.id
_entity.type
_entity.pdbx_description
1 polymer ?
#
loop_
_entity_poly.entity_id
_entity_poly.type
_entity_poly.pdbx_seq_one_letter_code
_entity_poly.pdbx_strand_id
1 'polypeptide(L)'
;MAGDVVKMIFLPRSQLPPKLTIVVKKVGDKDYEVTTEPKLDPTIFGTFLIRFKQCSKGLAVKMAGGKIILSGENPDFNAIIACMNQGSPIPVELKM
;
A
#
# COMPACT_ATOMS: atom_id res chain seq x y z
N MET A 1 -5.78 7.35 30.90
CA MET A 1 -5.12 6.31 30.10
C MET A 1 -5.57 6.51 28.67
N ALA A 2 -4.67 7.01 27.82
CA ALA A 2 -4.96 7.22 26.40
C ALA A 2 -5.17 5.85 25.76
N GLY A 3 -6.43 5.48 25.55
CA GLY A 3 -6.78 4.36 24.71
C GLY A 3 -6.41 4.74 23.29
N ASP A 4 -5.21 4.35 22.87
CA ASP A 4 -4.81 4.29 21.47
C ASP A 4 -5.75 3.28 20.80
N VAL A 5 -6.93 3.77 20.44
CA VAL A 5 -7.78 3.11 19.46
C VAL A 5 -6.91 3.09 18.22
N VAL A 6 -6.21 1.97 18.01
CA VAL A 6 -5.70 1.57 16.71
C VAL A 6 -6.94 1.57 15.84
N LYS A 7 -7.21 2.74 15.24
CA LYS A 7 -8.30 2.98 14.32
C LYS A 7 -7.95 2.08 13.16
N MET A 8 -8.41 0.83 13.20
CA MET A 8 -8.17 -0.15 12.15
C MET A 8 -8.71 0.52 10.90
N ILE A 9 -7.79 1.00 10.07
CA ILE A 9 -8.14 1.73 8.87
C ILE A 9 -8.66 0.68 7.91
N PHE A 10 -9.96 0.43 7.99
CA PHE A 10 -10.66 -0.59 7.26
C PHE A 10 -10.99 -0.03 5.88
N LEU A 11 -10.59 -0.74 4.82
CA LEU A 11 -11.02 -0.40 3.48
C LEU A 11 -12.52 -0.78 3.37
N PRO A 12 -13.45 0.15 3.08
CA PRO A 12 -14.87 -0.18 3.01
C PRO A 12 -15.15 -1.16 1.86
N ARG A 13 -15.63 -2.36 2.20
CA ARG A 13 -15.78 -3.50 1.27
C ARG A 13 -16.69 -3.21 0.06
N SER A 14 -17.69 -2.34 0.23
CA SER A 14 -18.72 -2.05 -0.78
C SER A 14 -18.21 -1.24 -1.98
N GLN A 15 -17.00 -0.66 -1.90
CA GLN A 15 -16.41 0.14 -2.98
C GLN A 15 -15.06 -0.43 -3.45
N LEU A 16 -14.69 -1.60 -2.95
CA LEU A 16 -13.43 -2.23 -3.28
C LEU A 16 -13.57 -3.18 -4.46
N PRO A 17 -12.56 -3.23 -5.35
CA PRO A 17 -12.51 -4.26 -6.37
C PRO A 17 -12.41 -5.66 -5.74
N PRO A 18 -12.80 -6.74 -6.45
CA PRO A 18 -12.78 -8.10 -5.91
C PRO A 18 -11.37 -8.57 -5.50
N LYS A 19 -10.33 -7.97 -6.11
CA LYS A 19 -8.93 -8.10 -5.74
C LYS A 19 -8.18 -6.83 -6.10
N LEU A 20 -7.07 -6.58 -5.42
CA LEU A 20 -6.19 -5.44 -5.69
C LEU A 20 -4.80 -5.95 -6.06
N THR A 21 -4.28 -5.55 -7.22
CA THR A 21 -2.90 -5.86 -7.59
C THR A 21 -2.04 -4.63 -7.34
N ILE A 22 -1.03 -4.75 -6.49
CA ILE A 22 0.01 -3.74 -6.34
C ILE A 22 1.05 -3.98 -7.43
N VAL A 23 1.19 -3.00 -8.32
CA VAL A 23 2.19 -3.01 -9.39
C VAL A 23 3.39 -2.18 -8.94
N VAL A 24 4.55 -2.83 -8.89
CA VAL A 24 5.82 -2.22 -8.50
C VAL A 24 6.71 -2.13 -9.73
N LYS A 25 7.25 -0.95 -10.01
CA LYS A 25 8.19 -0.72 -11.11
C LYS A 25 9.44 -0.03 -10.58
N LYS A 26 10.61 -0.60 -10.81
CA LYS A 26 11.88 0.08 -10.48
C LYS A 26 12.06 1.29 -11.40
N VAL A 27 12.28 2.48 -10.82
CA VAL A 27 12.42 3.76 -11.55
C VAL A 27 13.74 4.49 -11.26
N GLY A 28 14.51 4.03 -10.27
CA GLY A 28 15.86 4.51 -9.97
C GLY A 28 16.68 3.45 -9.25
N ASP A 29 17.89 3.80 -8.80
CA ASP A 29 18.78 2.85 -8.11
C ASP A 29 18.15 2.25 -6.86
N LYS A 30 17.48 3.10 -6.07
CA LYS A 30 16.80 2.74 -4.82
C LYS A 30 15.32 3.14 -4.82
N ASP A 31 14.77 3.54 -5.97
CA ASP A 31 13.42 4.08 -6.10
C ASP A 31 12.50 3.15 -6.89
N TYR A 32 11.33 2.89 -6.32
CA TYR A 32 10.30 2.03 -6.88
C TYR A 32 8.97 2.78 -6.95
N GLU A 33 8.40 2.84 -8.14
CA GLU A 33 7.05 3.35 -8.39
C GLU A 33 6.04 2.25 -8.07
N VAL A 34 5.07 2.56 -7.21
CA VAL A 34 4.04 1.66 -6.74
C VAL A 34 2.68 2.23 -7.16
N THR A 35 1.91 1.41 -7.87
CA THR A 35 0.57 1.72 -8.36
C THR A 35 -0.38 0.56 -8.07
N THR A 36 -1.69 0.76 -8.23
CA THR A 36 -2.70 -0.28 -8.00
C THR A 36 -3.52 -0.55 -9.26
N GLU A 37 -3.82 -1.82 -9.51
CA GLU A 37 -4.75 -2.27 -10.55
C GLU A 37 -5.90 -3.08 -9.91
N PRO A 38 -7.18 -2.66 -10.08
CA PRO A 38 -7.60 -1.42 -10.72
C PRO A 38 -7.20 -0.17 -9.91
N LYS A 39 -7.24 1.00 -10.55
CA LYS A 39 -7.01 2.28 -9.86
C LYS A 39 -8.07 2.46 -8.79
N LEU A 40 -7.62 2.78 -7.58
CA LEU A 40 -8.50 3.05 -6.45
C LEU A 40 -9.07 4.46 -6.54
N ASP A 41 -10.32 4.63 -6.12
CA ASP A 41 -10.89 5.95 -5.86
C ASP A 41 -10.06 6.72 -4.83
N PRO A 42 -9.96 8.07 -4.92
CA PRO A 42 -9.10 8.87 -4.05
C PRO A 42 -9.29 8.61 -2.54
N THR A 43 -10.53 8.41 -2.10
CA THR A 43 -10.87 8.10 -0.71
C THR A 43 -10.29 6.76 -0.24
N ILE A 44 -10.40 5.74 -1.10
CA ILE A 44 -9.88 4.39 -0.84
C ILE A 44 -8.36 4.39 -0.95
N PHE A 45 -7.82 5.13 -1.91
CA PHE A 45 -6.40 5.28 -2.13
C PHE A 45 -5.69 5.93 -0.93
N GLY A 46 -6.31 6.92 -0.28
CA GLY A 46 -5.77 7.49 0.96
C GLY A 46 -5.66 6.46 2.10
N THR A 47 -6.70 5.64 2.27
CA THR A 47 -6.75 4.53 3.23
C THR A 47 -5.66 3.49 2.92
N PHE A 48 -5.54 3.10 1.66
CA PHE A 48 -4.51 2.21 1.14
C PHE A 48 -3.10 2.75 1.39
N LEU A 49 -2.85 4.03 1.10
CA LEU A 49 -1.56 4.68 1.30
C LEU A 49 -1.11 4.62 2.76
N ILE A 50 -2.01 4.90 3.71
CA ILE A 50 -1.66 4.85 5.13
C ILE A 50 -1.28 3.43 5.52
N ARG A 51 -2.04 2.42 5.08
CA ARG A 51 -1.72 1.02 5.35
C ARG A 51 -0.41 0.60 4.69
N PHE A 52 -0.17 1.00 3.45
CA PHE A 52 1.06 0.73 2.71
C PHE A 52 2.28 1.32 3.43
N LYS A 53 2.17 2.55 3.95
CA LYS A 53 3.20 3.17 4.80
C LYS A 53 3.45 2.39 6.10
N GLN A 54 2.39 1.91 6.75
CA GLN A 54 2.51 1.11 7.98
C GLN A 54 3.17 -0.26 7.73
N CYS A 55 2.96 -0.86 6.55
CA CYS A 55 3.58 -2.12 6.17
C CYS A 55 5.01 -1.94 5.62
N SER A 56 5.34 -0.76 5.11
CA SER A 56 6.67 -0.40 4.59
C SER A 56 7.57 0.21 5.67
N LYS A 57 7.50 -0.26 6.92
CA LYS A 57 8.30 0.28 8.04
C LYS A 57 9.80 0.30 7.69
N GLY A 58 10.44 1.44 7.90
CA GLY A 58 11.87 1.62 7.61
C GLY A 58 12.18 2.04 6.18
N LEU A 59 11.18 2.14 5.30
CA LEU A 59 11.33 2.61 3.91
C LEU A 59 10.73 4.00 3.75
N ALA A 60 11.29 4.81 2.85
CA ALA A 60 10.79 6.14 2.58
C ALA A 60 9.66 6.07 1.54
N VAL A 61 8.42 6.36 1.97
CA VAL A 61 7.24 6.36 1.09
C VAL A 61 6.79 7.79 0.79
N LYS A 62 6.88 8.21 -0.46
CA LYS A 62 6.46 9.52 -0.96
C LYS A 62 5.34 9.39 -1.98
N MET A 63 4.62 10.48 -2.21
CA MET A 63 3.58 10.57 -3.23
C MET A 63 4.04 11.56 -4.30
N ALA A 64 4.09 11.14 -5.55
CA ALA A 64 4.48 11.99 -6.68
C ALA A 64 3.56 11.73 -7.87
N GLY A 65 2.85 12.76 -8.35
CA GLY A 65 2.02 12.67 -9.56
C GLY A 65 0.91 11.63 -9.51
N GLY A 66 0.32 11.36 -8.33
CA GLY A 66 -0.71 10.33 -8.16
C GLY A 66 -0.17 8.90 -8.03
N LYS A 67 1.15 8.74 -7.88
CA LYS A 67 1.83 7.47 -7.70
C LYS A 67 2.57 7.44 -6.37
N ILE A 68 2.77 6.25 -5.84
CA ILE A 68 3.56 6.06 -4.63
C ILE A 68 5.00 5.80 -5.06
N ILE A 69 5.96 6.50 -4.48
CA ILE A 69 7.38 6.24 -4.65
C ILE A 69 7.88 5.65 -3.34
N LEU A 70 8.36 4.41 -3.40
CA LEU A 70 9.02 3.71 -2.30
C LEU A 70 10.53 3.77 -2.55
N SER A 71 11.26 4.42 -1.66
CA SER A 71 12.72 4.49 -1.70
C SER A 71 13.33 3.65 -0.59
N GLY A 72 14.27 2.77 -0.94
CA GLY A 72 14.99 1.94 0.02
C GLY A 72 15.96 0.95 -0.64
N GLU A 73 16.91 0.45 0.15
CA GLU A 73 17.87 -0.55 -0.28
C GLU A 73 17.23 -1.93 -0.15
N ASN A 74 16.86 -2.56 -1.27
CA ASN A 74 16.20 -3.86 -1.36
C ASN A 74 14.94 -4.02 -0.47
N PRO A 75 13.86 -3.26 -0.74
CA PRO A 75 12.58 -3.45 -0.06
C PRO A 75 12.02 -4.87 -0.22
N ASP A 76 11.59 -5.48 0.88
CA ASP A 76 10.90 -6.77 0.88
C ASP A 76 9.40 -6.58 0.57
N PHE A 77 9.07 -6.58 -0.72
CA PHE A 77 7.70 -6.41 -1.19
C PHE A 77 6.77 -7.55 -0.78
N ASN A 78 7.28 -8.77 -0.61
CA ASN A 78 6.46 -9.89 -0.17
C ASN A 78 6.01 -9.70 1.29
N ALA A 79 6.90 -9.22 2.16
CA ALA A 79 6.55 -8.86 3.53
C ALA A 79 5.54 -7.71 3.60
N ILE A 80 5.70 -6.68 2.74
CA ILE A 80 4.74 -5.58 2.64
C ILE A 80 3.35 -6.10 2.26
N ILE A 81 3.26 -6.98 1.26
CA ILE A 81 2.00 -7.52 0.74
C ILE A 81 1.34 -8.45 1.75
N ALA A 82 2.12 -9.27 2.46
CA ALA A 82 1.60 -10.09 3.55
C ALA A 82 0.97 -9.22 4.66
N CYS A 83 1.64 -8.13 5.05
CA CYS A 83 1.10 -7.16 6.01
C CYS A 83 -0.17 -6.44 5.51
N MET A 84 -0.24 -6.14 4.20
CA MET A 84 -1.42 -5.55 3.57
C MET A 84 -2.62 -6.51 3.64
N ASN A 85 -2.41 -7.78 3.32
CA ASN A 85 -3.46 -8.80 3.36
C ASN A 85 -4.01 -9.06 4.78
N GLN A 86 -3.20 -8.91 5.84
CA GLN A 86 -3.67 -9.11 7.22
C GLN A 86 -4.78 -8.14 7.66
N GLY A 87 -4.89 -6.97 7.02
CA GLY A 87 -5.90 -5.96 7.35
C GLY A 87 -6.84 -5.62 6.19
N SER A 88 -6.70 -6.31 5.05
CA SER A 88 -7.47 -6.03 3.85
C SER A 88 -8.68 -6.96 3.76
N PRO A 89 -9.89 -6.44 3.51
CA PRO A 89 -11.08 -7.27 3.30
C PRO A 89 -11.11 -7.92 1.90
N ILE A 90 -10.12 -7.61 1.06
CA ILE A 90 -9.91 -8.17 -0.28
C ILE A 90 -8.47 -8.67 -0.41
N PRO A 91 -8.21 -9.71 -1.23
CA PRO A 91 -6.86 -10.16 -1.51
C PRO A 91 -6.05 -9.06 -2.21
N VAL A 92 -4.83 -8.84 -1.72
CA VAL A 92 -3.84 -7.94 -2.29
C VAL A 92 -2.72 -8.77 -2.91
N GLU A 93 -2.53 -8.68 -4.21
CA GLU A 93 -1.50 -9.40 -4.97
C GLU A 93 -0.33 -8.47 -5.31
N LEU A 94 0.86 -9.04 -5.53
CA LEU A 94 2.03 -8.33 -5.99
C LEU A 94 2.30 -8.64 -7.46
N LYS A 95 2.57 -7.61 -8.25
CA LYS A 95 3.06 -7.70 -9.62
C LYS A 95 4.29 -6.79 -9.73
N MET A 96 5.42 -7.34 -10.14
CA MET A 96 6.70 -6.63 -10.26
C MET A 96 7.15 -6.59 -11.72
#